data_AF-A0A8J7YHU0-F1
#
_entry.id   AF-A0A8J7YHU0-F1
#
_cell.length_a   1.000
_cell.length_b   1.000
_cell.length_c   1.000
_cell.angle_alpha   90.00
_cell.angle_beta   90.00
_cell.angle_gamma   90.00
#
_symmetry.space_group_name_H-M   'P 1'
#
loop_
_entity.id
_entity.type
_entity.pdbx_description
1 polymer ?
#
loop_
_entity_poly.entity_id
_entity_poly.type
_entity_poly.pdbx_seq_one_letter_code
_entity_poly.pdbx_strand_id
1 'polypeptide(L)'
;MNVNIDSKLRPLYANLLRLSIDKYLISKRFNYLCIEYNIDQLWGRCEEYIWNLRRANMVIPVYTDYAEEALGVFLTELFRKDQSLFISVLSKIIIDFADWDRETKDFSKVIESLFNLGYTEDDLEEILARMKKREN
;
A
#
# COMPACT_ATOMS: atom_id res chain seq x y z
N MET A 1 16.49 -11.57 -5.21
CA MET A 1 16.10 -10.91 -6.48
C MET A 1 15.40 -9.62 -6.10
N ASN A 2 15.79 -8.47 -6.63
CA ASN A 2 15.27 -7.18 -6.14
C ASN A 2 13.99 -6.79 -6.87
N VAL A 3 12.87 -6.79 -6.16
CA VAL A 3 11.66 -6.10 -6.60
C VAL A 3 12.02 -4.63 -6.85
N ASN A 4 11.75 -4.14 -8.06
CA ASN A 4 12.12 -2.79 -8.45
C ASN A 4 11.09 -1.78 -7.92
N ILE A 5 11.25 -1.43 -6.64
CA ILE A 5 10.49 -0.37 -5.99
C ILE A 5 11.21 0.96 -6.27
N ASP A 6 10.45 1.98 -6.70
CA ASP A 6 10.99 3.33 -6.88
C ASP A 6 11.70 3.78 -5.60
N SER A 7 12.94 4.24 -5.75
CA SER A 7 13.79 4.65 -4.62
C SER A 7 13.13 5.72 -3.73
N LYS A 8 12.30 6.61 -4.31
CA LYS A 8 11.58 7.65 -3.59
C LYS A 8 10.49 7.08 -2.69
N LEU A 9 9.88 5.95 -3.09
CA LEU A 9 8.78 5.31 -2.36
C LEU A 9 9.25 4.38 -1.24
N ARG A 10 10.55 4.05 -1.17
CA ARG A 10 11.07 3.10 -0.18
C ARG A 10 10.76 3.48 1.28
N PRO A 11 10.88 4.76 1.71
CA PRO A 11 10.52 5.13 3.08
C PRO A 11 9.04 4.88 3.39
N LEU A 12 8.15 5.31 2.48
CA LEU A 12 6.71 5.08 2.59
C LEU A 12 6.40 3.58 2.65
N TYR A 13 6.93 2.80 1.72
CA TYR A 13 6.76 1.36 1.66
C TYR A 13 7.18 0.67 2.97
N ALA A 14 8.38 0.98 3.46
CA ALA A 14 8.87 0.42 4.73
C ALA A 14 7.99 0.81 5.92
N ASN A 15 7.47 2.04 5.94
CA ASN A 15 6.56 2.49 7.00
C ASN A 15 5.20 1.78 6.95
N LEU A 16 4.64 1.52 5.76
CA LEU A 16 3.42 0.73 5.62
C LEU A 16 3.62 -0.72 6.11
N LEU A 17 4.76 -1.34 5.80
CA LEU A 17 5.10 -2.68 6.30
C LEU A 17 5.25 -2.72 7.83
N ARG A 18 5.84 -1.69 8.45
CA ARG A 18 5.92 -1.59 9.92
C ARG A 18 4.54 -1.57 10.58
N LEU A 19 3.51 -1.12 9.88
CA LEU A 19 2.14 -1.16 10.35
C LEU A 19 1.47 -2.53 10.16
N SER A 20 2.16 -3.50 9.56
CA SER A 20 1.60 -4.81 9.19
C SER A 20 0.42 -4.72 8.22
N ILE A 21 0.54 -3.83 7.22
CA ILE A 21 -0.47 -3.69 6.17
C ILE A 21 -0.59 -4.96 5.31
N ASP A 22 0.43 -5.80 5.28
CA ASP A 22 0.47 -7.08 4.56
C ASP A 22 -0.74 -7.98 4.87
N LYS A 23 -1.13 -8.06 6.15
CA LYS A 23 -2.29 -8.84 6.60
C LYS A 23 -3.60 -8.31 6.03
N TYR A 24 -3.69 -7.00 5.85
CA TYR A 24 -4.85 -6.35 5.25
C TYR A 24 -4.89 -6.61 3.75
N LEU A 25 -3.76 -6.55 3.06
CA LEU A 25 -3.67 -6.73 1.61
C LEU A 25 -4.10 -8.15 1.15
N ILE A 26 -3.91 -9.17 1.98
CA ILE A 26 -4.40 -10.54 1.69
C ILE A 26 -5.85 -10.78 2.12
N SER A 27 -6.52 -9.76 2.68
CA SER A 27 -7.87 -9.90 3.21
C SER A 27 -8.94 -9.74 2.14
N LYS A 28 -10.13 -10.33 2.40
CA LYS A 28 -11.31 -10.07 1.56
C LYS A 28 -11.71 -8.59 1.52
N ARG A 29 -11.41 -7.85 2.60
CA ARG A 29 -11.77 -6.43 2.68
C ARG A 29 -10.99 -5.61 1.66
N PHE A 30 -9.68 -5.84 1.57
CA PHE A 30 -8.86 -5.19 0.54
C PHE A 30 -9.27 -5.60 -0.88
N ASN A 31 -9.62 -6.87 -1.10
CA ASN A 31 -10.14 -7.30 -2.40
C ASN A 31 -11.42 -6.52 -2.80
N TYR A 32 -12.36 -6.33 -1.87
CA TYR A 32 -13.54 -5.51 -2.13
C TYR A 32 -13.20 -4.04 -2.38
N LEU A 33 -12.26 -3.47 -1.62
CA LEU A 33 -11.73 -2.13 -1.90
C LEU A 33 -11.18 -2.06 -3.33
N CYS A 34 -10.42 -3.07 -3.76
CA CYS A 34 -9.84 -3.08 -5.09
C CYS A 34 -10.90 -3.04 -6.19
N ILE A 35 -11.99 -3.78 -6.02
CA ILE A 35 -13.13 -3.79 -6.94
C ILE A 35 -13.86 -2.44 -6.90
N GLU A 36 -14.14 -1.91 -5.71
CA GLU A 36 -14.85 -0.64 -5.51
C GLU A 36 -14.14 0.53 -6.20
N TYR A 37 -12.82 0.58 -6.11
CA TYR A 37 -11.99 1.64 -6.70
C TYR A 37 -11.40 1.27 -8.07
N ASN A 38 -11.84 0.16 -8.69
CA ASN A 38 -11.41 -0.29 -10.02
C ASN A 38 -9.88 -0.41 -10.17
N ILE A 39 -9.22 -0.91 -9.12
CA ILE A 39 -7.77 -1.19 -9.08
C ILE A 39 -7.46 -2.69 -9.00
N ASP A 40 -8.47 -3.56 -8.99
CA ASP A 40 -8.36 -5.02 -8.94
C ASP A 40 -7.49 -5.59 -10.06
N GLN A 41 -7.65 -5.08 -11.29
CA GLN A 41 -6.81 -5.51 -12.42
C GLN A 41 -5.35 -5.07 -12.30
N LEU A 42 -5.10 -3.91 -11.67
CA LEU A 42 -3.73 -3.46 -11.44
C LEU A 42 -3.08 -4.30 -10.34
N TRP A 43 -3.78 -4.47 -9.22
CA TRP A 43 -3.34 -5.30 -8.11
C TRP A 43 -3.04 -6.74 -8.54
N GLY A 44 -3.98 -7.39 -9.24
CA GLY A 44 -3.80 -8.77 -9.71
C GLY A 44 -2.60 -8.94 -10.65
N ARG A 45 -2.29 -7.93 -11.48
CA ARG A 45 -1.06 -7.95 -12.31
C ARG A 45 0.21 -7.82 -11.46
N CYS A 46 0.19 -7.04 -10.40
CA CYS A 46 1.33 -6.93 -9.48
C CYS A 46 1.55 -8.27 -8.74
N GLU A 47 0.49 -8.92 -8.28
CA GLU A 47 0.56 -10.25 -7.67
C GLU A 47 1.09 -11.30 -8.66
N GLU A 48 0.55 -11.33 -9.87
CA GLU A 48 1.00 -12.25 -10.93
C GLU A 48 2.47 -12.02 -11.29
N TYR A 49 2.91 -10.77 -11.36
CA TYR A 49 4.31 -10.43 -11.60
C TYR A 49 5.22 -11.03 -10.52
N ILE A 50 4.92 -10.80 -9.24
CA ILE A 50 5.69 -11.35 -8.13
C ILE A 50 5.65 -12.89 -8.14
N TRP A 51 4.48 -13.47 -8.40
CA TRP A 51 4.32 -14.92 -8.51
C TRP A 51 5.21 -15.53 -9.60
N ASN A 52 5.24 -14.91 -10.78
CA ASN A 52 6.07 -15.37 -11.89
C ASN A 52 7.58 -15.22 -11.60
N LEU A 53 7.99 -14.12 -10.95
CA LEU A 53 9.38 -13.95 -10.52
C LEU A 53 9.80 -15.03 -9.51
N ARG A 54 8.92 -15.41 -8.59
CA ARG A 54 9.20 -16.46 -7.60
C ARG A 54 9.19 -17.86 -8.22
N ARG A 55 8.24 -18.16 -9.11
CA ARG A 55 8.15 -19.43 -9.83
C ARG A 55 9.41 -19.71 -10.66
N ALA A 56 9.99 -18.69 -11.29
CA ALA A 56 11.24 -18.82 -12.03
C ALA A 56 12.45 -19.25 -11.16
N ASN A 57 12.34 -19.20 -9.83
CA ASN A 57 13.45 -19.39 -8.88
C ASN A 57 13.17 -20.47 -7.81
N MET A 58 12.28 -21.44 -8.07
CA MET A 58 11.74 -22.39 -7.07
C MET A 58 12.74 -22.97 -6.04
N VAL A 59 12.53 -22.60 -4.77
CA VAL A 59 12.43 -23.53 -3.62
C VAL A 59 11.19 -23.10 -2.79
N ILE A 60 10.24 -24.02 -2.60
CA ILE A 60 8.88 -23.90 -1.99
C ILE A 60 8.99 -23.65 -0.45
N PRO A 61 8.05 -23.02 0.32
CA PRO A 61 6.57 -23.06 0.24
C PRO A 61 5.81 -21.72 0.37
N VAL A 62 4.48 -21.83 0.24
CA VAL A 62 3.39 -20.92 0.64
C VAL A 62 3.82 -19.85 1.65
N TYR A 63 3.98 -18.60 1.19
CA TYR A 63 4.37 -17.48 2.05
C TYR A 63 3.57 -16.23 1.71
N THR A 64 3.06 -15.56 2.74
CA THR A 64 2.33 -14.28 2.76
C THR A 64 3.11 -13.09 2.20
N ASP A 65 4.43 -13.21 2.07
CA ASP A 65 5.34 -12.15 1.61
C ASP A 65 5.10 -11.70 0.16
N TYR A 66 4.26 -12.40 -0.61
CA TYR A 66 3.89 -11.96 -1.96
C TYR A 66 3.15 -10.62 -1.93
N ALA A 67 2.32 -10.38 -0.91
CA ALA A 67 1.53 -9.16 -0.80
C ALA A 67 2.42 -7.95 -0.46
N GLU A 68 3.46 -8.16 0.36
CA GLU A 68 4.46 -7.13 0.65
C GLU A 68 5.21 -6.72 -0.61
N GLU A 69 5.71 -7.69 -1.37
CA GLU A 69 6.43 -7.42 -2.62
C GLU A 69 5.51 -6.79 -3.68
N ALA A 70 4.27 -7.29 -3.78
CA ALA A 70 3.26 -6.77 -4.71
C ALA A 70 2.89 -5.32 -4.37
N LEU A 71 2.79 -4.96 -3.08
CA LEU A 71 2.59 -3.57 -2.65
C LEU A 71 3.69 -2.65 -3.19
N GLY A 72 4.95 -3.07 -3.11
CA GLY A 72 6.08 -2.28 -3.63
C GLY A 72 5.97 -1.99 -5.13
N VAL A 73 5.59 -3.00 -5.91
CA VAL A 73 5.35 -2.87 -7.36
C VAL A 73 4.13 -1.99 -7.62
N PHE A 74 3.03 -2.24 -6.90
CA PHE A 74 1.77 -1.53 -7.04
C PHE A 74 1.92 -0.02 -6.80
N LEU A 75 2.59 0.36 -5.70
CA LEU A 75 2.88 1.76 -5.40
C LEU A 75 3.76 2.41 -6.48
N THR A 76 4.74 1.68 -7.00
CA THR A 76 5.62 2.16 -8.07
C THR A 76 4.85 2.41 -9.36
N GLU A 77 3.96 1.48 -9.74
CA GLU A 77 3.14 1.61 -10.94
C GLU A 77 2.13 2.76 -10.85
N LEU A 78 1.48 2.93 -9.69
CA LEU A 78 0.60 4.07 -9.45
C LEU A 78 1.36 5.39 -9.54
N PHE A 79 2.50 5.50 -8.85
CA PHE A 79 3.29 6.72 -8.76
C PHE A 79 3.85 7.15 -10.13
N ARG A 80 4.21 6.19 -10.98
CA ARG A 80 4.70 6.46 -12.34
C ARG A 80 3.61 6.92 -13.30
N LYS A 81 2.38 6.43 -13.13
CA LYS A 81 1.27 6.77 -14.02
C LYS A 81 0.78 8.18 -13.79
N ASP A 82 0.43 8.49 -12.55
CA ASP A 82 -0.22 9.73 -12.18
C ASP A 82 -0.10 9.94 -10.66
N GLN A 83 0.47 11.07 -10.24
CA GLN A 83 0.66 11.40 -8.83
C GLN A 83 -0.66 11.67 -8.10
N SER A 84 -1.65 12.27 -8.77
CA SER A 84 -2.99 12.49 -8.22
C SER A 84 -3.74 11.17 -8.04
N LEU A 85 -3.63 10.26 -9.02
CA LEU A 85 -4.18 8.91 -8.89
C LEU A 85 -3.49 8.14 -7.75
N PHE A 86 -2.17 8.25 -7.65
CA PHE A 86 -1.39 7.61 -6.59
C PHE A 86 -1.92 8.01 -5.21
N ILE A 87 -2.03 9.31 -4.93
CA ILE A 87 -2.45 9.75 -3.61
C ILE A 87 -3.91 9.43 -3.35
N SER A 88 -4.77 9.58 -4.36
CA SER A 88 -6.19 9.22 -4.25
C SER A 88 -6.36 7.75 -3.84
N VAL A 89 -5.71 6.83 -4.56
CA VAL A 89 -5.79 5.39 -4.27
C VAL A 89 -5.15 5.05 -2.93
N LEU A 90 -3.96 5.58 -2.66
CA LEU A 90 -3.24 5.30 -1.42
C LEU A 90 -4.01 5.79 -0.19
N SER A 91 -4.64 6.96 -0.26
CA SER A 91 -5.49 7.48 0.82
C SER A 91 -6.64 6.52 1.15
N LYS A 92 -7.32 5.96 0.14
CA LYS A 92 -8.40 4.98 0.36
C LYS A 92 -7.88 3.70 1.01
N ILE A 93 -6.72 3.22 0.57
CA ILE A 93 -6.06 2.04 1.15
C ILE A 93 -5.70 2.29 2.61
N ILE A 94 -5.05 3.42 2.93
CA ILE A 94 -4.64 3.75 4.31
C ILE A 94 -5.84 3.89 5.23
N ILE A 95 -6.90 4.56 4.77
CA ILE A 95 -8.12 4.78 5.54
C ILE A 95 -8.84 3.45 5.79
N ASP A 96 -9.05 2.63 4.75
CA ASP A 96 -9.75 1.37 4.91
C ASP A 96 -8.93 0.35 5.72
N PHE A 97 -7.61 0.36 5.59
CA PHE A 97 -6.70 -0.40 6.44
C PHE A 97 -6.83 0.02 7.91
N ALA A 98 -6.81 1.32 8.19
CA ALA A 98 -6.98 1.84 9.55
C ALA A 98 -8.35 1.46 10.15
N ASP A 99 -9.39 1.35 9.33
CA ASP A 99 -10.73 0.95 9.78
C ASP A 99 -10.88 -0.56 9.96
N TRP A 100 -10.15 -1.33 9.16
CA TRP A 100 -10.12 -2.78 9.26
C TRP A 100 -9.37 -3.25 10.50
N ASP A 101 -8.27 -2.58 10.80
CA ASP A 101 -7.42 -2.93 11.91
C ASP A 101 -7.96 -2.39 13.24
N ARG A 102 -8.17 -3.31 14.19
CA ARG A 102 -8.75 -2.98 15.50
C ARG A 102 -7.73 -2.34 16.45
N GLU A 103 -6.45 -2.43 16.13
CA GLU A 103 -5.38 -1.81 16.91
C GLU A 103 -5.24 -0.32 16.57
N THR A 104 -4.96 0.49 17.58
CA THR A 104 -4.54 1.88 17.36
C THR A 104 -3.10 1.87 16.87
N LYS A 105 -2.91 2.17 15.58
CA LYS A 105 -1.60 2.25 14.93
C LYS A 105 -1.18 3.70 14.73
N ASP A 106 0.13 3.97 14.86
CA ASP A 106 0.71 5.28 14.63
C ASP A 106 1.07 5.48 13.14
N PHE A 107 0.31 6.33 12.45
CA PHE A 107 0.50 6.65 11.04
C PHE A 107 1.44 7.85 10.80
N SER A 108 2.02 8.46 11.83
CA SER A 108 2.86 9.66 11.72
C SER A 108 3.98 9.52 10.69
N LYS A 109 4.69 8.39 10.69
CA LYS A 109 5.78 8.11 9.73
C LYS A 109 5.29 7.90 8.30
N VAL A 110 4.08 7.38 8.11
CA VAL A 110 3.45 7.25 6.79
C VAL A 110 3.15 8.65 6.25
N ILE A 111 2.53 9.50 7.07
CA ILE A 111 2.21 10.89 6.75
C ILE A 111 3.49 11.69 6.43
N GLU A 112 4.52 11.59 7.26
CA GLU A 112 5.83 12.21 7.03
C GLU A 112 6.44 11.77 5.69
N SER A 113 6.31 10.49 5.34
CA SER A 113 6.80 9.99 4.05
C SER A 113 6.05 10.59 2.87
N LEU A 114 4.75 10.88 3.01
CA LEU A 114 3.94 11.52 1.96
C LEU A 114 4.32 13.00 1.79
N PHE A 115 4.54 13.72 2.89
CA PHE A 115 5.09 15.08 2.81
C PHE A 115 6.45 15.11 2.11
N ASN A 116 7.34 14.16 2.44
CA ASN A 116 8.65 14.04 1.79
C ASN A 116 8.57 13.68 0.29
N LEU A 117 7.44 13.13 -0.16
CA LEU A 117 7.16 12.88 -1.59
C LEU A 117 6.61 14.11 -2.31
N GLY A 118 6.31 15.20 -1.58
CA GLY A 118 5.83 16.47 -2.13
C GLY A 118 4.32 16.68 -2.01
N TYR A 119 3.58 15.80 -1.32
CA TYR A 119 2.16 16.00 -1.06
C TYR A 119 1.95 17.04 0.05
N THR A 120 0.91 17.85 -0.10
CA THR A 120 0.55 18.94 0.83
C THR A 120 -0.46 18.47 1.88
N GLU A 121 -0.76 19.31 2.89
CA GLU A 121 -1.82 18.99 3.85
C GLU A 121 -3.18 18.80 3.18
N ASP A 122 -3.47 19.58 2.14
CA ASP A 122 -4.72 19.49 1.38
C ASP A 122 -4.82 18.14 0.65
N ASP A 123 -3.72 17.65 0.07
CA ASP A 123 -3.68 16.32 -0.57
C ASP A 123 -3.91 15.17 0.43
N LEU A 124 -3.57 15.42 1.71
CA LEU A 124 -3.62 14.44 2.81
C LEU A 124 -4.80 14.65 3.75
N GLU A 125 -5.71 15.58 3.45
CA GLU A 125 -6.78 16.02 4.34
C GLU A 125 -7.61 14.83 4.85
N GLU A 126 -8.01 13.94 3.94
CA GLU A 126 -8.84 12.77 4.28
C GLU A 126 -8.13 11.84 5.28
N ILE A 127 -6.84 11.56 5.07
CA ILE A 127 -6.04 10.71 5.96
C ILE A 127 -5.92 11.38 7.32
N LEU A 128 -5.52 12.66 7.34
CA LEU A 128 -5.32 13.43 8.57
C LEU A 128 -6.60 13.53 9.40
N ALA A 129 -7.74 13.81 8.75
CA ALA A 129 -9.04 13.86 9.40
C ALA A 129 -9.43 12.50 9.98
N ARG A 130 -9.14 11.40 9.28
CA ARG A 130 -9.44 10.06 9.78
C ARG A 130 -8.59 9.67 10.98
N MET A 131 -7.30 9.97 10.97
CA MET A 131 -6.39 9.62 12.07
C MET A 131 -6.70 10.41 13.34
N LYS A 132 -6.99 11.72 13.23
CA LYS A 132 -7.45 12.54 14.37
C LYS A 132 -8.72 11.99 15.04
N LYS A 133 -9.64 11.38 14.27
CA LYS A 133 -10.85 10.76 14.82
C LYS A 133 -10.59 9.45 15.57
N ARG A 134 -9.45 8.80 15.39
CA ARG A 134 -9.09 7.55 16.10
C ARG A 134 -8.35 7.81 17.41
N GLU A 135 -7.80 9.01 17.57
CA GLU A 135 -7.10 9.43 18.79
C GLU A 135 -8.05 9.93 19.89
N ASN A 136 -9.30 10.26 19.52
CA ASN A 136 -10.38 10.68 20.43
C ASN A 136 -11.34 9.54 20.73
#